data_AF-A0A139D3X7-F1
#
_entry.id   AF-A0A139D3X7-F1
#
_cell.length_a   1.000
_cell.length_b   1.000
_cell.length_c   1.000
_cell.angle_alpha   90.00
_cell.angle_beta   90.00
_cell.angle_gamma   90.00
#
_symmetry.space_group_name_H-M   'P 1'
#
loop_
_entity.id
_entity.type
_entity.pdbx_description
1 polymer ?
#
loop_
_entity_poly.entity_id
_entity_poly.type
_entity_poly.pdbx_seq_one_letter_code
_entity_poly.pdbx_strand_id
1 'polypeptide(L)'
;MEKSTRIKEILQSKAAAFIMAAAIILIALLARLEVIEPLIILFVIYCSLSFAKKGAVYSTIFAISVLAIQDLYNLQIDIAQYLIEVSVIIIASFYIYKSTSSLKTLNFELRERVKELTGLYRISEAAESSKTDLDQLLNEVVQGIPPSYQFSKDCEARIIYQGNEYQTSNFRETEWSQQNPLKINNKEVGKIEVVYLEQHPVQDQGTVFLKEEFDLLNSITAKITNILKNLEQEKEIKEQRRFLS
;
A
#
# COMPACT_ATOMS: atom_id res chain seq x y z
N MET A 1 14.84 2.01 19.32
CA MET A 1 13.75 1.82 18.32
C MET A 1 13.72 0.38 17.79
N GLU A 2 14.84 -0.19 17.37
CA GLU A 2 14.94 -1.54 16.77
C GLU A 2 14.39 -2.71 17.62
N LYS A 3 14.57 -2.66 18.95
CA LYS A 3 14.09 -3.71 19.87
C LYS A 3 12.56 -3.75 19.97
N SER A 4 11.88 -2.61 19.85
CA SER A 4 10.42 -2.51 19.88
C SER A 4 9.79 -3.08 18.59
N THR A 5 10.44 -2.85 17.45
CA THR A 5 10.03 -3.39 16.16
C THR A 5 10.16 -4.91 16.11
N ARG A 6 11.29 -5.47 16.59
CA ARG A 6 11.46 -6.94 16.71
C ARG A 6 10.45 -7.59 17.65
N ILE A 7 10.15 -6.95 18.79
CA ILE A 7 9.13 -7.48 19.71
C ILE A 7 7.75 -7.47 19.04
N LYS A 8 7.39 -6.40 18.32
CA LYS A 8 6.14 -6.35 17.53
C LYS A 8 6.07 -7.43 16.46
N GLU A 9 7.16 -7.69 15.72
CA GLU A 9 7.20 -8.74 14.69
C GLU A 9 7.04 -10.14 15.28
N ILE A 10 7.69 -10.41 16.42
CA ILE A 10 7.54 -11.68 17.14
C ILE A 10 6.11 -11.82 17.67
N LEU A 11 5.55 -10.75 18.24
CA LEU A 11 4.19 -10.72 18.76
C LEU A 11 3.13 -10.78 17.67
N GLN A 12 3.43 -10.43 16.42
CA GLN A 12 2.53 -10.56 15.27
C GLN A 12 2.80 -11.82 14.44
N SER A 13 3.64 -12.72 14.94
CA SER A 13 3.92 -13.99 14.28
C SER A 13 2.78 -14.98 14.51
N LYS A 14 2.45 -15.78 13.48
CA LYS A 14 1.46 -16.86 13.61
C LYS A 14 1.82 -17.84 14.74
N ALA A 15 3.12 -18.10 14.93
CA ALA A 15 3.62 -18.98 15.99
C ALA A 15 3.26 -18.47 17.40
N ALA A 16 3.39 -17.16 17.66
CA ALA A 16 3.01 -16.59 18.94
C ALA A 16 1.51 -16.77 19.24
N ALA A 17 0.65 -16.60 18.23
CA ALA A 17 -0.79 -16.83 18.38
C ALA A 17 -1.11 -18.29 18.70
N PHE A 18 -0.44 -19.25 18.05
CA PHE A 18 -0.58 -20.69 18.35
C PHE A 18 -0.10 -21.05 19.76
N ILE A 19 1.02 -20.47 20.21
CA ILE A 19 1.55 -20.70 21.55
C ILE A 19 0.59 -20.18 22.62
N MET A 20 0.04 -18.98 22.43
CA MET A 20 -0.97 -18.45 23.37
C MET A 20 -2.27 -19.24 23.34
N ALA A 21 -2.72 -19.67 22.17
CA ALA A 21 -3.88 -20.56 22.03
C ALA A 21 -3.68 -21.88 22.80
N ALA A 22 -2.52 -22.52 22.66
CA ALA A 22 -2.19 -23.75 23.36
C ALA A 22 -2.11 -23.55 24.89
N ALA A 23 -1.53 -22.43 25.34
CA ALA A 23 -1.48 -22.08 26.76
C ALA A 23 -2.87 -21.85 27.34
N ILE A 24 -3.77 -21.18 26.61
CA ILE A 24 -5.15 -20.95 27.04
C ILE A 24 -5.93 -22.27 27.10
N ILE A 25 -5.76 -23.19 26.14
CA ILE A 25 -6.34 -24.54 26.21
C ILE A 25 -5.85 -25.29 27.45
N LEU A 26 -4.55 -25.25 27.74
CA LEU A 26 -3.98 -25.90 28.91
C LEU A 26 -4.54 -25.34 30.23
N ILE A 27 -4.62 -24.00 30.33
CA ILE A 27 -5.24 -23.31 31.46
C ILE A 27 -6.72 -23.68 31.55
N ALA A 28 -7.40 -23.82 30.40
CA ALA A 28 -8.81 -24.16 30.36
C ALA A 28 -9.14 -25.54 30.94
N LEU A 29 -8.18 -26.48 30.90
CA LEU A 29 -8.32 -27.81 31.50
C LEU A 29 -8.13 -27.82 33.03
N LEU A 30 -7.50 -26.78 33.59
CA LEU A 30 -7.07 -26.75 34.99
C LEU A 30 -7.78 -25.67 35.83
N ALA A 31 -8.31 -24.62 35.18
CA ALA A 31 -8.89 -23.46 35.84
C ALA A 31 -10.43 -23.45 35.76
N ARG A 32 -11.06 -22.70 36.67
CA ARG A 32 -12.51 -22.49 36.70
C ARG A 32 -12.95 -21.57 35.56
N LEU A 33 -14.19 -21.75 35.10
CA LEU A 33 -14.80 -21.01 33.98
C LEU A 33 -14.64 -19.47 34.12
N GLU A 34 -14.85 -18.94 35.33
CA GLU A 34 -14.71 -17.52 35.68
C GLU A 34 -13.35 -16.90 35.34
N VAL A 35 -12.29 -17.70 35.28
CA VAL A 35 -10.92 -17.24 34.96
C VAL A 35 -10.65 -17.33 33.45
N ILE A 36 -11.38 -18.17 32.73
CA ILE A 36 -11.10 -18.51 31.34
C ILE A 36 -11.85 -17.62 30.37
N GLU A 37 -13.10 -17.26 30.67
CA GLU A 37 -13.89 -16.29 29.89
C GLU A 37 -13.10 -14.99 29.60
N PRO A 38 -12.51 -14.29 30.60
CA PRO A 38 -11.74 -13.06 30.32
C PRO A 38 -10.47 -13.31 29.52
N LEU A 39 -9.83 -14.48 29.64
CA LEU A 39 -8.64 -14.85 28.87
C LEU A 39 -8.98 -15.10 27.40
N ILE A 40 -10.13 -15.74 27.11
CA ILE A 40 -10.64 -15.93 25.75
C ILE A 40 -10.94 -14.58 25.10
N ILE A 41 -11.61 -13.66 25.82
CA ILE A 41 -11.90 -12.31 25.31
C ILE A 41 -10.59 -11.57 24.98
N LEU A 42 -9.62 -11.61 25.88
CA LEU A 42 -8.32 -10.97 25.66
C LEU A 42 -7.60 -11.55 24.44
N PHE A 43 -7.68 -12.87 24.25
CA PHE A 43 -7.11 -13.55 23.08
C PHE A 43 -7.82 -13.20 21.77
N VAL A 44 -9.15 -13.09 21.78
CA VAL A 44 -9.93 -12.66 20.62
C VAL A 44 -9.58 -11.23 20.21
N ILE A 45 -9.43 -10.33 21.17
CA ILE A 45 -8.98 -8.95 20.93
C ILE A 45 -7.57 -8.96 20.32
N TYR A 46 -6.64 -9.68 20.93
CA TYR A 46 -5.26 -9.78 20.46
C TYR A 46 -5.17 -10.32 19.01
N CYS A 47 -5.86 -11.41 18.70
CA CYS A 47 -5.85 -12.01 17.37
C CYS A 47 -6.49 -11.10 16.32
N SER A 48 -7.59 -10.42 16.68
CA SER A 48 -8.27 -9.49 15.79
C SER A 48 -7.42 -8.27 15.47
N LEU A 49 -6.66 -7.74 16.44
CA LEU A 49 -5.73 -6.63 16.24
C LEU A 49 -4.49 -7.04 15.45
N SER A 50 -3.96 -8.24 15.68
CA SER A 50 -2.68 -8.68 15.11
C SER A 50 -2.80 -9.25 13.70
N PHE A 51 -3.94 -9.88 13.35
CA PHE A 51 -4.11 -10.60 12.08
C PHE A 51 -5.34 -10.18 11.27
N ALA A 52 -5.96 -9.05 11.63
CA ALA A 52 -7.08 -8.42 10.93
C ALA A 52 -8.20 -9.45 10.59
N LYS A 53 -8.63 -9.53 9.32
CA LYS A 53 -9.74 -10.40 8.88
C LYS A 53 -9.50 -11.89 9.20
N LYS A 54 -8.28 -12.39 9.08
CA LYS A 54 -7.97 -13.80 9.36
C LYS A 54 -7.94 -14.06 10.86
N GLY A 55 -7.42 -13.10 11.63
CA GLY A 55 -7.39 -13.16 13.10
C GLY A 55 -8.76 -13.32 13.73
N ALA A 56 -9.72 -12.50 13.30
CA ALA A 56 -11.09 -12.55 13.81
C ALA A 56 -11.75 -13.92 13.60
N VAL A 57 -11.54 -14.54 12.43
CA VAL A 57 -12.10 -15.87 12.11
C VAL A 57 -11.45 -16.95 12.98
N TYR A 58 -10.12 -16.97 13.08
CA TYR A 58 -9.42 -17.97 13.89
C TYR A 58 -9.74 -17.87 15.38
N SER A 59 -9.81 -16.66 15.93
CA SER A 59 -10.12 -16.46 17.33
C SER A 59 -11.55 -16.82 17.68
N THR A 60 -12.50 -16.60 16.75
CA THR A 60 -13.91 -16.99 16.93
C THR A 60 -14.04 -18.51 17.00
N ILE A 61 -13.45 -19.23 16.04
CA ILE A 61 -13.45 -20.70 16.02
C ILE A 61 -12.77 -21.26 17.28
N PHE A 62 -11.65 -20.66 17.68
CA PHE A 62 -10.92 -21.04 18.89
C PHE A 62 -11.77 -20.84 20.16
N ALA A 63 -12.38 -19.67 20.33
CA ALA A 63 -13.22 -19.36 21.49
C ALA A 63 -14.38 -20.36 21.63
N ILE A 64 -15.11 -20.61 20.54
CA ILE A 64 -16.21 -21.59 20.50
C ILE A 64 -15.70 -22.99 20.88
N SER A 65 -14.53 -23.39 20.37
CA SER A 65 -13.97 -24.71 20.65
C SER A 65 -13.55 -24.87 22.11
N VAL A 66 -12.93 -23.84 22.71
CA VAL A 66 -12.49 -23.89 24.12
C VAL A 66 -13.68 -23.93 25.06
N LEU A 67 -14.71 -23.12 24.82
CA LEU A 67 -15.94 -23.11 25.61
C LEU A 67 -16.67 -24.45 25.52
N ALA A 68 -16.82 -25.01 24.31
CA ALA A 68 -17.42 -26.32 24.12
C ALA A 68 -16.67 -27.45 24.84
N ILE A 69 -15.33 -27.39 24.90
CA ILE A 69 -14.51 -28.37 25.64
C ILE A 69 -14.71 -28.23 27.15
N GLN A 70 -14.79 -26.99 27.67
CA GLN A 70 -15.04 -26.77 29.10
C GLN A 70 -16.44 -27.19 29.54
N ASP A 71 -17.46 -26.87 28.74
CA ASP A 71 -18.84 -27.27 29.00
C ASP A 71 -18.97 -28.80 29.03
N LEU A 72 -18.26 -29.50 28.14
CA LEU A 72 -18.18 -30.96 28.15
C LEU A 72 -17.49 -31.50 29.41
N TYR A 73 -16.46 -30.82 29.93
CA TYR A 73 -15.69 -31.26 31.09
C TYR A 73 -16.39 -30.99 32.43
N ASN A 74 -17.09 -29.85 32.55
CA ASN A 74 -17.79 -29.45 33.77
C ASN A 74 -19.21 -30.03 33.89
N LEU A 75 -19.70 -30.72 32.85
CA LEU A 75 -20.99 -31.44 32.83
C LEU A 75 -22.22 -30.59 33.22
N GLN A 76 -22.12 -29.26 33.10
CA GLN A 76 -23.14 -28.31 33.54
C GLN A 76 -23.34 -27.27 32.43
N ILE A 77 -24.09 -27.63 31.39
CA ILE A 77 -24.35 -26.76 30.24
C ILE A 77 -25.51 -25.81 30.60
N ASP A 78 -25.20 -24.56 30.92
CA ASP A 78 -26.20 -23.50 30.92
C ASP A 78 -26.32 -22.90 29.52
N ILE A 79 -27.35 -23.32 28.79
CA ILE A 79 -27.62 -22.93 27.41
C ILE A 79 -27.74 -21.40 27.28
N ALA A 80 -28.24 -20.71 28.31
CA ALA A 80 -28.42 -19.25 28.25
C ALA A 80 -27.06 -18.53 28.27
N GLN A 81 -26.13 -18.97 29.10
CA GLN A 81 -24.79 -18.37 29.20
C GLN A 81 -23.98 -18.60 27.92
N TYR A 82 -24.00 -19.82 27.39
CA TYR A 82 -23.35 -20.15 26.11
C TYR A 82 -23.89 -19.30 24.94
N LEU A 83 -25.20 -19.04 24.90
CA LEU A 83 -25.81 -18.19 23.87
C LEU A 83 -25.36 -16.72 23.98
N ILE A 84 -25.16 -16.20 25.19
CA ILE A 84 -24.67 -14.83 25.41
C ILE A 84 -23.24 -14.69 24.86
N GLU A 85 -22.35 -15.63 25.18
CA GLU A 85 -20.95 -15.59 24.73
C GLU A 85 -20.83 -15.65 23.20
N VAL A 86 -21.56 -16.57 22.56
CA VAL A 86 -21.59 -16.69 21.10
C VAL A 86 -22.11 -15.39 20.47
N SER A 87 -23.15 -14.79 21.04
CA SER A 87 -23.73 -13.53 20.55
C SER A 87 -22.72 -12.37 20.65
N VAL A 88 -21.99 -12.26 21.76
CA VAL A 88 -20.96 -11.23 21.95
C VAL A 88 -19.83 -11.38 20.93
N ILE A 89 -19.36 -12.60 20.68
CA ILE A 89 -18.29 -12.86 19.70
C ILE A 89 -18.75 -12.48 18.29
N ILE A 90 -19.99 -12.81 17.91
CA ILE A 90 -20.56 -12.46 16.60
C ILE A 90 -20.63 -10.94 16.43
N ILE A 91 -21.12 -10.21 17.44
CA ILE A 91 -21.22 -8.74 17.40
C ILE A 91 -19.84 -8.11 17.28
N ALA A 92 -18.86 -8.57 18.07
CA ALA A 92 -17.49 -8.10 18.01
C ALA A 92 -16.87 -8.34 16.62
N SER A 93 -17.05 -9.54 16.06
CA SER A 93 -16.58 -9.90 14.72
C SER A 93 -17.18 -8.99 13.64
N PHE A 94 -18.49 -8.74 13.70
CA PHE A 94 -19.18 -7.84 12.77
C PHE A 94 -18.68 -6.38 12.89
N TYR A 95 -18.49 -5.88 14.11
CA TYR A 95 -17.98 -4.53 14.35
C TYR A 95 -16.56 -4.35 13.83
N ILE A 96 -15.68 -5.33 14.08
CA ILE A 96 -14.30 -5.34 13.58
C ILE A 96 -14.28 -5.38 12.06
N TYR A 97 -15.12 -6.22 11.43
CA TYR A 97 -15.24 -6.29 9.98
C TYR A 97 -15.63 -4.94 9.37
N LYS A 98 -16.65 -4.28 9.94
CA LYS A 98 -17.13 -2.98 9.49
C LYS A 98 -16.07 -1.89 9.67
N SER A 99 -15.44 -1.81 10.84
CA SER A 99 -14.40 -0.81 11.16
C SER A 99 -13.18 -0.94 10.26
N THR A 100 -12.71 -2.16 10.01
CA THR A 100 -11.57 -2.41 9.12
C THR A 100 -11.88 -1.98 7.67
N SER A 101 -13.12 -2.13 7.22
CA SER A 101 -13.54 -1.68 5.89
C SER A 101 -13.52 -0.16 5.79
N SER A 102 -14.09 0.54 6.76
CA SER A 102 -14.09 2.01 6.80
C SER A 102 -12.67 2.59 6.90
N LEU A 103 -11.78 1.96 7.67
CA LEU A 103 -10.37 2.35 7.75
C LEU A 103 -9.65 2.19 6.41
N LYS A 104 -9.96 1.15 5.63
CA LYS A 104 -9.40 0.97 4.28
C LYS A 104 -9.90 2.04 3.32
N THR A 105 -11.20 2.33 3.33
CA THR A 105 -11.78 3.40 2.50
C THR A 105 -11.18 4.76 2.88
N LEU A 106 -11.09 5.07 4.17
CA LEU A 106 -10.52 6.33 4.64
C LEU A 106 -9.03 6.46 4.33
N ASN A 107 -8.25 5.38 4.45
CA ASN A 107 -6.84 5.37 4.02
C ASN A 107 -6.70 5.55 2.51
N PHE A 108 -7.60 4.92 1.73
CA PHE A 108 -7.63 5.10 0.28
C PHE A 108 -7.91 6.56 -0.08
N GLU A 109 -8.94 7.18 0.49
CA GLU A 109 -9.27 8.60 0.30
C GLU A 109 -8.14 9.53 0.74
N LEU A 110 -7.49 9.23 1.87
CA LEU A 110 -6.34 9.99 2.36
C LEU A 110 -5.16 9.87 1.39
N ARG A 111 -4.90 8.68 0.86
CA ARG A 111 -3.84 8.43 -0.14
C ARG A 111 -4.12 9.16 -1.45
N GLU A 112 -5.37 9.18 -1.91
CA GLU A 112 -5.79 9.91 -3.11
C GLU A 112 -5.66 11.44 -2.91
N ARG A 113 -6.00 11.98 -1.74
CA ARG A 113 -5.72 13.39 -1.42
C ARG A 113 -4.24 13.71 -1.32
N VAL A 114 -3.43 12.85 -0.70
CA VAL A 114 -1.98 13.04 -0.64
C VAL A 114 -1.37 13.01 -2.04
N LYS A 115 -1.84 12.14 -2.94
CA LYS A 115 -1.47 12.13 -4.36
C LYS A 115 -1.83 13.45 -5.05
N GLU A 116 -3.07 13.92 -4.87
CA GLU A 116 -3.53 15.18 -5.47
C GLU A 116 -2.67 16.36 -4.97
N LEU A 117 -2.44 16.44 -3.66
CA LEU A 117 -1.61 17.49 -3.05
C LEU A 117 -0.15 17.41 -3.49
N THR A 118 0.44 16.21 -3.55
CA THR A 118 1.82 16.01 -4.03
C THR A 118 1.93 16.35 -5.52
N GLY A 119 0.90 16.01 -6.30
CA GLY A 119 0.76 16.40 -7.70
C GLY A 119 0.76 17.91 -7.84
N LEU A 120 -0.20 18.60 -7.23
CA LEU A 120 -0.38 20.05 -7.23
C LEU A 120 0.86 20.80 -6.72
N TYR A 121 1.50 20.30 -5.66
CA TYR A 121 2.71 20.88 -5.10
C TYR A 121 3.87 20.78 -6.10
N ARG A 122 4.11 19.60 -6.69
CA ARG A 122 5.11 19.44 -7.75
C ARG A 122 4.75 20.18 -9.03
N ILE A 123 3.47 20.50 -9.29
CA ILE A 123 3.07 21.34 -10.45
C ILE A 123 3.46 22.78 -10.17
N SER A 124 3.13 23.27 -8.99
CA SER A 124 3.43 24.64 -8.57
C SER A 124 4.94 24.87 -8.47
N GLU A 125 5.67 23.94 -7.87
CA GLU A 125 7.13 23.99 -7.72
C GLU A 125 7.85 23.96 -9.08
N ALA A 126 7.45 23.06 -9.99
CA ALA A 126 8.01 23.03 -11.34
C ALA A 126 7.64 24.30 -12.14
N ALA A 127 6.42 24.80 -12.02
CA ALA A 127 6.00 26.03 -12.71
C ALA A 127 6.71 27.29 -12.18
N GLU A 128 7.11 27.29 -10.90
CA GLU A 128 7.89 28.36 -10.28
C GLU A 128 9.39 28.24 -10.59
N SER A 129 9.95 27.03 -10.70
CA SER A 129 11.38 26.81 -10.92
C SER A 129 11.80 26.80 -12.40
N SER A 130 10.94 26.37 -13.33
CA SER A 130 11.32 26.03 -14.71
C SER A 130 11.00 27.11 -15.74
N LYS A 131 11.22 28.39 -15.43
CA LYS A 131 11.14 29.44 -16.46
C LYS A 131 12.31 29.41 -17.45
N THR A 132 13.33 28.53 -17.31
CA THR A 132 14.58 28.72 -18.05
C THR A 132 15.33 27.47 -18.55
N ASP A 133 15.15 26.25 -18.01
CA ASP A 133 15.87 25.06 -18.54
C ASP A 133 15.04 23.76 -18.51
N LEU A 134 14.77 23.20 -19.69
CA LEU A 134 14.01 21.97 -19.88
C LEU A 134 14.81 20.73 -19.46
N ASP A 135 16.12 20.74 -19.68
CA ASP A 135 16.96 19.57 -19.43
C ASP A 135 17.12 19.37 -17.92
N GLN A 136 17.20 20.46 -17.16
CA GLN A 136 17.17 20.42 -15.70
C GLN A 136 15.84 19.86 -15.18
N LEU A 137 14.71 20.34 -15.71
CA LEU A 137 13.38 19.86 -15.30
C LEU A 137 13.23 18.34 -15.53
N LEU A 138 13.60 17.85 -16.72
CA LEU A 138 13.47 16.42 -17.02
C LEU A 138 14.39 15.56 -16.14
N ASN A 139 15.60 16.03 -15.83
CA ASN A 139 16.47 15.38 -14.87
C ASN A 139 15.86 15.31 -13.46
N GLU A 140 15.35 16.43 -12.94
CA GLU A 140 14.72 16.47 -11.61
C GLU A 140 13.51 15.54 -11.53
N VAL A 141 12.71 15.49 -12.60
CA VAL A 141 11.56 14.59 -12.69
C VAL A 141 12.01 13.14 -12.65
N VAL A 142 13.02 12.74 -13.43
CA VAL A 142 13.56 11.37 -13.44
C VAL A 142 14.05 10.95 -12.05
N GLN A 143 14.81 11.81 -11.37
CA GLN A 143 15.29 11.54 -10.01
C GLN A 143 14.14 11.44 -8.98
N GLY A 144 13.02 12.12 -9.26
CA GLY A 144 11.85 12.15 -8.42
C GLY A 144 10.90 10.95 -8.56
N ILE A 145 11.11 10.06 -9.54
CA ILE A 145 10.25 8.91 -9.79
C ILE A 145 10.51 7.76 -8.81
N PRO A 146 11.75 7.22 -8.67
CA PRO A 146 12.00 6.05 -7.80
C PRO A 146 11.51 6.17 -6.35
N PRO A 147 11.64 7.32 -5.67
CA PRO A 147 11.16 7.47 -4.29
C PRO A 147 9.64 7.30 -4.14
N SER A 148 8.89 7.41 -5.24
CA SER A 148 7.42 7.30 -5.27
C SER A 148 6.92 5.87 -5.47
N TYR A 149 7.84 4.90 -5.66
CA TYR A 149 7.55 3.49 -5.93
C TYR A 149 7.75 2.61 -4.70
N GLN A 150 7.12 1.43 -4.70
CA GLN A 150 7.16 0.51 -3.55
C GLN A 150 8.57 0.06 -3.19
N PHE A 151 9.38 -0.29 -4.18
CA PHE A 151 10.77 -0.73 -3.99
C PHE A 151 11.76 0.33 -4.45
N SER A 152 11.71 1.51 -3.81
CA SER A 152 12.47 2.70 -4.23
C SER A 152 13.98 2.53 -4.38
N LYS A 153 14.61 1.61 -3.63
CA LYS A 153 16.06 1.32 -3.73
C LYS A 153 16.44 0.49 -4.96
N ASP A 154 15.48 -0.22 -5.51
CA ASP A 154 15.63 -1.12 -6.64
C ASP A 154 14.96 -0.56 -7.90
N CYS A 155 14.40 0.65 -7.80
CA CYS A 155 13.65 1.31 -8.85
C CYS A 155 14.55 2.31 -9.57
N GLU A 156 14.59 2.23 -10.89
CA GLU A 156 15.31 3.18 -11.73
C GLU A 156 14.35 3.70 -12.81
N ALA A 157 14.59 4.92 -13.30
CA ALA A 157 13.70 5.57 -14.25
C ALA A 157 14.47 6.23 -15.39
N ARG A 158 13.81 6.31 -16.56
CA ARG A 158 14.33 6.97 -17.75
C ARG A 158 13.23 7.76 -18.46
N ILE A 159 13.59 8.94 -18.96
CA ILE A 159 12.79 9.72 -19.91
C ILE A 159 13.63 9.88 -21.18
N ILE A 160 13.00 9.61 -22.32
CA ILE A 160 13.54 9.90 -23.65
C ILE A 160 12.66 10.98 -24.26
N TYR A 161 13.24 12.10 -24.69
CA TYR A 161 12.51 13.18 -25.36
C TYR A 161 13.36 13.76 -26.50
N GLN A 162 12.80 13.78 -27.71
CA GLN A 162 13.47 14.30 -28.93
C GLN A 162 14.90 13.77 -29.16
N GLY A 163 15.18 12.53 -28.74
CA GLY A 163 16.50 11.89 -28.87
C GLY A 163 17.46 12.14 -27.70
N ASN A 164 17.10 12.96 -26.72
CA ASN A 164 17.85 13.11 -25.48
C ASN A 164 17.34 12.12 -24.44
N GLU A 165 18.26 11.50 -23.70
CA GLU A 165 17.95 10.56 -22.61
C GLU A 165 18.29 11.18 -21.25
N TYR A 166 17.35 11.06 -20.32
CA TYR A 166 17.47 11.46 -18.92
C TYR A 166 17.22 10.23 -18.08
N GLN A 167 18.18 9.83 -17.24
CA GLN A 167 18.06 8.58 -16.51
C GLN A 167 18.67 8.67 -15.10
N THR A 168 18.18 7.81 -14.23
CA THR A 168 18.80 7.58 -12.93
C THR A 168 20.12 6.82 -13.09
N SER A 169 20.99 6.93 -12.08
CA SER A 169 22.41 6.56 -12.21
C SER A 169 22.63 5.07 -12.51
N ASN A 170 21.77 4.19 -12.03
CA ASN A 170 21.92 2.73 -12.22
C ASN A 170 20.89 2.16 -13.19
N PHE A 171 20.28 3.01 -14.03
CA PHE A 171 19.29 2.56 -14.97
C PHE A 171 19.85 1.48 -15.92
N ARG A 172 19.12 0.36 -16.02
CA ARG A 172 19.36 -0.72 -16.98
C ARG A 172 18.01 -1.32 -17.38
N GLU A 173 17.86 -1.66 -18.66
CA GLU A 173 16.66 -2.34 -19.12
C GLU A 173 16.56 -3.73 -18.46
N THR A 174 15.38 -4.05 -17.94
CA THR A 174 15.06 -5.34 -17.33
C THR A 174 13.71 -5.83 -17.84
N GLU A 175 13.40 -7.11 -17.62
CA GLU A 175 12.08 -7.67 -17.93
C GLU A 175 10.98 -7.10 -17.02
N TRP A 176 11.36 -6.44 -15.92
CA TRP A 176 10.46 -5.82 -14.94
C TRP A 176 10.32 -4.32 -15.22
N SER A 177 9.85 -4.00 -16.42
CA SER A 177 9.69 -2.62 -16.89
C SER A 177 8.23 -2.25 -17.08
N GLN A 178 7.89 -0.99 -16.80
CA GLN A 178 6.69 -0.34 -17.31
C GLN A 178 7.07 0.93 -18.07
N GLN A 179 6.36 1.23 -19.14
CA GLN A 179 6.65 2.37 -20.00
C GLN A 179 5.39 3.01 -20.53
N ASN A 180 5.44 4.33 -20.68
CA ASN A 180 4.38 5.13 -21.28
C ASN A 180 4.93 6.05 -22.37
N PRO A 181 4.26 6.16 -23.52
CA PRO A 181 4.66 7.07 -24.58
C PRO A 181 4.32 8.52 -24.21
N LEU A 182 5.23 9.44 -24.48
CA LEU A 182 4.98 10.89 -24.44
C LEU A 182 4.41 11.31 -25.81
N LYS A 183 3.16 11.80 -25.83
CA LYS A 183 2.46 12.11 -27.09
C LYS A 183 1.97 13.56 -27.13
N ILE A 184 2.47 14.34 -28.09
CA ILE A 184 1.99 15.71 -28.36
C ILE A 184 1.22 15.69 -29.68
N ASN A 185 -0.02 16.20 -29.66
CA ASN A 185 -0.92 16.19 -30.83
C ASN A 185 -1.03 14.82 -31.51
N ASN A 186 -1.10 13.76 -30.69
CA ASN A 186 -1.15 12.35 -31.10
C ASN A 186 0.13 11.81 -31.79
N LYS A 187 1.21 12.60 -31.85
CA LYS A 187 2.53 12.17 -32.30
C LYS A 187 3.40 11.81 -31.10
N GLU A 188 4.03 10.64 -31.16
CA GLU A 188 5.00 10.23 -30.14
C GLU A 188 6.27 11.06 -30.27
N VAL A 189 6.64 11.75 -29.19
CA VAL A 189 7.82 12.63 -29.10
C VAL A 189 8.90 12.05 -28.17
N GLY A 190 8.59 10.93 -27.53
CA GLY A 190 9.43 10.34 -26.49
C GLY A 190 8.69 9.27 -25.69
N LYS A 191 9.31 8.81 -24.62
CA LYS A 191 8.72 7.87 -23.66
C LYS A 191 9.27 8.07 -22.26
N ILE A 192 8.50 7.65 -21.26
CA ILE A 192 8.94 7.51 -19.88
C ILE A 192 8.93 6.03 -19.52
N GLU A 193 9.92 5.59 -18.75
CA GLU A 193 10.14 4.20 -18.41
C GLU A 193 10.58 4.08 -16.96
N VAL A 194 10.10 3.04 -16.29
CA VAL A 194 10.47 2.68 -14.92
C VAL A 194 10.75 1.20 -14.89
N VAL A 195 11.85 0.83 -14.23
CA VAL A 195 12.33 -0.55 -14.14
C VAL A 195 12.61 -0.91 -12.69
N TYR A 196 12.34 -2.16 -12.33
CA TYR A 196 12.95 -2.77 -11.15
C TYR A 196 14.20 -3.54 -11.55
N LEU A 197 15.27 -3.44 -10.75
CA LEU A 197 16.56 -4.05 -11.05
C LEU A 197 16.64 -5.52 -10.62
N GLU A 198 15.76 -5.94 -9.72
CA GLU A 198 15.62 -7.31 -9.20
C GLU A 198 14.18 -7.83 -9.35
N GLN A 199 14.03 -9.16 -9.25
CA GLN A 199 12.72 -9.80 -9.31
C GLN A 199 11.94 -9.59 -8.01
N HIS A 200 10.73 -9.05 -8.14
CA HIS A 200 9.77 -8.93 -7.02
C HIS A 200 8.58 -9.89 -7.19
N PRO A 201 7.82 -10.18 -6.10
CA PRO A 201 6.60 -10.97 -6.20
C PRO A 201 5.58 -10.32 -7.14
N VAL A 202 4.93 -11.14 -7.97
CA VAL A 202 3.85 -10.70 -8.85
C VAL A 202 2.71 -10.09 -8.02
N GLN A 203 2.28 -8.89 -8.39
CA GLN A 203 1.28 -8.10 -7.69
C GLN A 203 -0.04 -8.02 -8.48
N ASP A 204 -0.06 -7.27 -9.58
CA ASP A 204 -1.25 -7.03 -10.42
C ASP A 204 -1.02 -7.46 -11.87
N GLN A 205 -2.05 -8.06 -12.47
CA GLN A 205 -2.09 -8.45 -13.90
C GLN A 205 -0.87 -9.26 -14.39
N GLY A 206 -0.22 -10.02 -13.52
CA GLY A 206 0.98 -10.79 -13.88
C GLY A 206 2.29 -9.98 -13.89
N THR A 207 2.25 -8.72 -13.47
CA THR A 207 3.42 -7.84 -13.37
C THR A 207 3.87 -7.68 -11.92
N VAL A 208 5.11 -7.23 -11.72
CA VAL A 208 5.66 -6.88 -10.40
C VAL A 208 5.14 -5.53 -9.89
N PHE A 209 4.49 -4.75 -10.75
CA PHE A 209 3.97 -3.42 -10.43
C PHE A 209 2.54 -3.50 -9.89
N LEU A 210 2.23 -2.57 -8.99
CA LEU A 210 0.88 -2.36 -8.50
C LEU A 210 0.07 -1.51 -9.49
N LYS A 211 -1.25 -1.69 -9.49
CA LYS A 211 -2.17 -0.81 -10.26
C LYS A 211 -1.91 0.66 -9.99
N GLU A 212 -1.67 1.01 -8.72
CA GLU A 212 -1.39 2.39 -8.31
C GLU A 212 -0.07 2.93 -8.88
N GLU A 213 0.90 2.08 -9.19
CA GLU A 213 2.17 2.48 -9.82
C GLU A 213 1.97 2.76 -11.31
N PHE A 214 1.13 1.98 -12.00
CA PHE A 214 0.70 2.30 -13.37
C PHE A 214 -0.05 3.65 -13.42
N ASP A 215 -0.99 3.86 -12.49
CA ASP A 215 -1.73 5.12 -12.39
C ASP A 215 -0.81 6.32 -12.09
N LEU A 216 0.23 6.11 -11.28
CA LEU A 216 1.26 7.10 -11.00
C LEU A 216 2.04 7.45 -12.28
N LEU A 217 2.53 6.45 -13.02
CA LEU A 217 3.27 6.68 -14.26
C LEU A 217 2.40 7.41 -15.30
N ASN A 218 1.14 7.02 -15.44
CA ASN A 218 0.15 7.69 -16.28
C ASN A 218 0.01 9.18 -15.92
N SER A 219 -0.13 9.48 -14.63
CA SER A 219 -0.29 10.85 -14.13
C SER A 219 0.97 11.70 -14.40
N ILE A 220 2.15 11.14 -14.17
CA ILE A 220 3.44 11.78 -14.45
C ILE A 220 3.58 12.03 -15.96
N THR A 221 3.29 11.02 -16.79
CA THR A 221 3.33 11.11 -18.26
C THR A 221 2.45 12.25 -18.76
N ALA A 222 1.20 12.31 -18.30
CA ALA A 222 0.24 13.34 -18.72
C ALA A 222 0.74 14.75 -18.38
N LYS A 223 1.28 14.93 -17.17
CA LYS A 223 1.79 16.22 -16.72
C LYS A 223 3.03 16.67 -17.49
N ILE A 224 4.01 15.78 -17.68
CA ILE A 224 5.21 16.07 -18.48
C ILE A 224 4.79 16.42 -19.91
N THR A 225 3.92 15.62 -20.52
CA THR A 225 3.41 15.86 -21.88
C THR A 225 2.78 17.24 -22.00
N ASN A 226 2.01 17.68 -21.01
CA ASN A 226 1.41 19.01 -21.00
C ASN A 226 2.45 20.13 -20.89
N ILE A 227 3.48 19.95 -20.04
CA ILE A 227 4.58 20.92 -19.92
C ILE A 227 5.35 21.02 -21.26
N LEU A 228 5.71 19.88 -21.85
CA LEU A 228 6.41 19.83 -23.13
C LEU A 228 5.60 20.50 -24.25
N LYS A 229 4.29 20.25 -24.30
CA LYS A 229 3.38 20.90 -25.25
C LYS A 229 3.38 22.42 -25.12
N ASN A 230 3.30 22.94 -23.89
CA ASN A 230 3.31 24.38 -23.66
C ASN A 230 4.65 25.01 -24.10
N LEU A 231 5.76 24.32 -23.84
CA LEU A 231 7.09 24.78 -24.26
C LEU A 231 7.27 24.80 -25.78
N GLU A 232 6.74 23.79 -26.50
CA GLU A 232 6.73 23.79 -27.97
C GLU A 232 5.91 24.97 -28.53
N GLN A 233 4.73 25.22 -27.97
CA GLN A 233 3.87 26.35 -28.37
C GLN A 233 4.55 27.71 -28.12
N GLU A 234 5.23 27.88 -26.99
CA GLU A 234 5.96 29.12 -26.70
C GLU A 234 7.14 29.34 -27.66
N LYS A 235 7.85 28.28 -28.05
CA LYS A 235 8.93 28.35 -29.05
C LYS A 235 8.39 28.78 -30.41
N GLU A 236 7.31 28.16 -30.88
CA GLU A 236 6.66 28.52 -32.16
C GLU A 236 6.21 29.99 -32.18
N ILE A 237 5.60 30.48 -31.10
CA ILE A 237 5.16 31.89 -30.98
C ILE A 237 6.37 32.83 -31.03
N LYS A 238 7.49 32.51 -30.37
CA LYS A 238 8.71 33.33 -30.39
C LYS A 238 9.35 33.36 -31.78
N GLU A 239 9.39 32.23 -32.49
CA GLU A 239 9.93 32.16 -33.84
C GLU A 239 9.10 32.96 -34.85
N GLN A 240 7.76 32.85 -34.79
CA GLN A 240 6.87 33.66 -35.63
C GLN A 240 7.05 35.16 -35.38
N ARG A 241 7.15 35.58 -34.11
CA ARG A 241 7.41 36.99 -33.76
C ARG A 241 8.73 37.51 -34.30
N ARG A 242 9.78 36.67 -34.28
CA ARG A 242 11.10 37.01 -34.84
C ARG A 242 11.09 37.08 -36.37
N PHE A 243 10.26 36.29 -37.03
CA PHE A 243 10.11 36.31 -38.49
C PHE A 243 9.30 37.51 -38.99
N LEU A 244 8.44 38.07 -38.13
CA LEU A 244 7.59 39.24 -38.40
C LEU A 244 8.24 40.58 -38.00
N SER A 245 9.43 40.58 -37.39
CA SER A 245 10.20 41.77 -36.99
C SER A 245 11.37 42.02 -37.94
#